data_AF-A0A832IAL8-F1
#
_entry.id   AF-A0A832IAL8-F1
#
_cell.length_a   1.000
_cell.length_b   1.000
_cell.length_c   1.000
_cell.angle_alpha   90.00
_cell.angle_beta   90.00
_cell.angle_gamma   90.00
#
_symmetry.space_group_name_H-M   'P 1'
#
loop_
_entity.id
_entity.type
_entity.pdbx_description
1 polymer ?
#
loop_
_entity_poly.entity_id
_entity_poly.type
_entity_poly.pdbx_seq_one_letter_code
_entity_poly.pdbx_strand_id
1 'polypeptide(L)'
;MDKLDEHLSDGLFEQTGDNEILNVVGLLLIFNEHFEEAFAVLKYNYEKHKNEMAKRYIDDFDYIKAYINDFNMSLEFVTKRKYKSAYRIMKSYYEKGFLTISGIKLFTICLVKLRKHRELKEFSERMGQLAPDLAVFFEYERYLDRRIAYLLLTIPAVFFGIYLGSLNPGSLNLSNVGKMNKPTYTEPQTQKEVVYKVEYVQDPSGETIKEALGNDLGRLLYAAGLEMFRKGNYQKSYEYFNLADKFLGESSYLRQHTVYFLAESSNRLGREESASYYIRYATEYENGCYYDEVLYNLALMLYEKHQYELAAEYASKIRRDSIFFNSKIKKILGGEK
;
A
#
# COMPACT_ATOMS: atom_id res chain seq x y z
N MET A 1 -27.64 -22.51 27.22
CA MET A 1 -26.56 -23.17 26.47
C MET A 1 -27.19 -23.88 25.30
N ASP A 2 -27.14 -23.40 24.06
CA ASP A 2 -26.45 -22.22 23.54
C ASP A 2 -27.31 -21.60 22.43
N LYS A 3 -27.98 -20.50 22.81
CA LYS A 3 -28.48 -19.44 21.93
C LYS A 3 -27.46 -18.29 21.87
N LEU A 4 -26.19 -18.62 22.09
CA LEU A 4 -25.09 -17.66 22.20
C LEU A 4 -24.27 -17.55 20.89
N ASP A 5 -24.38 -18.55 20.00
CA ASP A 5 -23.57 -18.60 18.77
C ASP A 5 -24.31 -18.12 17.50
N GLU A 6 -25.63 -17.89 17.57
CA GLU A 6 -26.45 -17.41 16.43
C GLU A 6 -26.66 -15.88 16.46
N HIS A 7 -26.04 -15.17 17.40
CA HIS A 7 -26.08 -13.69 17.49
C HIS A 7 -24.70 -13.04 17.37
N LEU A 8 -23.64 -13.82 17.14
CA LEU A 8 -22.27 -13.31 17.03
C LEU A 8 -21.81 -13.11 15.57
N SER A 9 -22.46 -13.72 14.59
CA SER A 9 -22.06 -13.63 13.16
C SER A 9 -22.84 -12.58 12.37
N ASP A 10 -24.15 -12.43 12.58
CA ASP A 10 -24.94 -11.36 11.95
C ASP A 10 -24.70 -10.00 12.65
N GLY A 11 -24.43 -10.04 13.95
CA GLY A 11 -24.20 -8.86 14.77
C GLY A 11 -22.90 -8.13 14.47
N LEU A 12 -21.83 -8.78 14.00
CA LEU A 12 -20.57 -8.04 13.82
C LEU A 12 -20.56 -7.19 12.55
N PHE A 13 -21.21 -7.61 11.46
CA PHE A 13 -21.23 -6.85 10.19
C PHE A 13 -22.41 -5.90 10.05
N GLU A 14 -23.52 -6.13 10.77
CA GLU A 14 -24.54 -5.10 10.95
C GLU A 14 -24.15 -4.09 12.05
N GLN A 15 -23.23 -4.42 12.98
CA GLN A 15 -22.79 -3.47 14.02
C GLN A 15 -21.45 -2.77 13.76
N THR A 16 -20.54 -3.28 12.91
CA THR A 16 -19.33 -2.55 12.48
C THR A 16 -19.44 -2.17 11.01
N GLY A 17 -20.49 -1.42 10.68
CA GLY A 17 -20.93 -1.12 9.33
C GLY A 17 -19.85 -0.52 8.42
N ASP A 18 -20.23 -0.33 7.15
CA ASP A 18 -19.44 0.35 6.12
C ASP A 18 -18.75 1.64 6.62
N ASN A 19 -19.25 2.25 7.70
CA ASN A 19 -18.70 3.42 8.38
C ASN A 19 -17.38 3.19 9.15
N GLU A 20 -17.13 2.07 9.83
CA GLU A 20 -15.83 1.87 10.51
C GLU A 20 -14.67 1.74 9.51
N ILE A 21 -14.93 1.13 8.36
CA ILE A 21 -13.93 0.95 7.31
C ILE A 21 -13.59 2.32 6.68
N LEU A 22 -14.57 3.20 6.50
CA LEU A 22 -14.33 4.56 6.02
C LEU A 22 -13.44 5.37 6.98
N ASN A 23 -13.51 5.12 8.30
CA ASN A 23 -12.57 5.72 9.25
C ASN A 23 -11.14 5.20 9.02
N VAL A 24 -10.97 3.90 8.84
CA VAL A 24 -9.66 3.30 8.54
C VAL A 24 -9.10 3.86 7.23
N VAL A 25 -9.93 3.99 6.19
CA VAL A 25 -9.54 4.61 4.92
C VAL A 25 -9.11 6.06 5.13
N GLY A 26 -9.87 6.86 5.88
CA GLY A 26 -9.50 8.24 6.22
C GLY A 26 -8.15 8.33 6.92
N LEU A 27 -7.88 7.46 7.89
CA LEU A 27 -6.59 7.41 8.59
C LEU A 27 -5.43 6.97 7.68
N LEU A 28 -5.66 6.00 6.79
CA LEU A 28 -4.66 5.57 5.81
C LEU A 28 -4.33 6.68 4.81
N LEU A 29 -5.33 7.44 4.38
CA LEU A 29 -5.15 8.61 3.52
C LEU A 29 -4.33 9.70 4.23
N ILE A 30 -4.62 9.99 5.52
CA ILE A 30 -3.79 10.89 6.34
C ILE A 30 -2.34 10.40 6.42
N PHE A 31 -2.14 9.10 6.71
CA PHE A 31 -0.81 8.52 6.82
C PHE A 31 0.00 8.64 5.52
N ASN A 32 -0.67 8.50 4.37
CA ASN A 32 -0.09 8.64 3.04
C ASN A 32 -0.13 10.07 2.48
N GLU A 33 -0.50 11.06 3.30
CA GLU A 33 -0.45 12.49 2.96
C GLU A 33 -1.49 12.94 1.92
N HIS A 34 -2.55 12.14 1.73
CA HIS A 34 -3.77 12.47 0.98
C HIS A 34 -4.80 13.13 1.89
N PHE A 35 -4.47 14.33 2.39
CA PHE A 35 -5.22 14.95 3.49
C PHE A 35 -6.61 15.45 3.10
N GLU A 36 -6.76 16.03 1.92
CA GLU A 36 -8.06 16.55 1.45
C GLU A 36 -9.06 15.41 1.31
N GLU A 37 -8.55 14.30 0.84
CA GLU A 37 -9.32 13.13 0.52
C GLU A 37 -9.66 12.32 1.75
N ALA A 38 -8.74 12.25 2.71
CA ALA A 38 -9.04 11.80 4.05
C ALA A 38 -10.17 12.62 4.68
N PHE A 39 -10.09 13.95 4.61
CA PHE A 39 -11.12 14.84 5.14
C PHE A 39 -12.47 14.54 4.48
N ALA A 40 -12.49 14.35 3.17
CA ALA A 40 -13.70 14.11 2.40
C ALA A 40 -14.36 12.77 2.76
N VAL A 41 -13.57 11.69 2.86
CA VAL A 41 -14.05 10.35 3.28
C VAL A 41 -14.62 10.40 4.69
N LEU A 42 -13.91 11.05 5.63
CA LEU A 42 -14.35 11.18 7.02
C LEU A 42 -15.59 12.06 7.14
N LYS A 43 -15.67 13.16 6.40
CA LYS A 43 -16.84 14.04 6.33
C LYS A 43 -18.05 13.31 5.78
N TYR A 44 -17.91 12.59 4.67
CA TYR A 44 -18.97 11.74 4.14
C TYR A 44 -19.45 10.73 5.19
N ASN A 45 -18.51 10.08 5.88
CA ASN A 45 -18.84 9.10 6.90
C ASN A 45 -19.65 9.70 8.07
N TYR A 46 -19.24 10.88 8.52
CA TYR A 46 -19.99 11.62 9.54
C TYR A 46 -21.37 12.07 9.04
N GLU A 47 -21.45 12.70 7.87
CA GLU A 47 -22.70 13.28 7.37
C GLU A 47 -23.74 12.21 7.05
N LYS A 48 -23.31 11.12 6.39
CA LYS A 48 -24.18 10.05 5.91
C LYS A 48 -24.50 9.01 6.97
N HIS A 49 -23.50 8.59 7.76
CA HIS A 49 -23.64 7.49 8.72
C HIS A 49 -23.66 7.97 10.17
N LYS A 50 -23.58 9.29 10.43
CA LYS A 50 -23.53 9.88 11.78
C LYS A 50 -22.42 9.27 12.64
N ASN A 51 -21.30 8.90 12.01
CA ASN A 51 -20.18 8.29 12.70
C ASN A 51 -19.41 9.35 13.51
N GLU A 52 -19.55 9.32 14.83
CA GLU A 52 -18.90 10.29 15.74
C GLU A 52 -17.38 10.17 15.79
N MET A 53 -16.81 8.99 15.47
CA MET A 53 -15.36 8.84 15.36
C MET A 53 -14.83 9.58 14.13
N ALA A 54 -15.55 9.52 13.01
CA ALA A 54 -15.23 10.31 11.82
C ALA A 54 -15.25 11.81 12.13
N LYS A 55 -16.24 12.26 12.90
CA LYS A 55 -16.32 13.65 13.38
C LYS A 55 -15.10 14.05 14.21
N ARG A 56 -14.66 13.21 15.15
CA ARG A 56 -13.45 13.49 15.93
C ARG A 56 -12.22 13.65 15.03
N TYR A 57 -12.06 12.78 14.03
CA TYR A 57 -10.97 12.92 13.08
C TYR A 57 -11.06 14.21 12.26
N ILE A 58 -12.26 14.63 11.87
CA ILE A 58 -12.52 15.93 11.21
C ILE A 58 -12.11 17.09 12.13
N ASP A 59 -12.49 17.04 13.42
CA ASP A 59 -12.17 18.06 14.40
C ASP A 59 -10.64 18.14 14.64
N ASP A 60 -9.93 17.01 14.52
CA ASP A 60 -8.46 16.95 14.60
C ASP A 60 -7.73 17.49 13.36
N PHE A 61 -8.42 17.90 12.27
CA PHE A 61 -7.74 18.40 11.08
C PHE A 61 -6.98 19.71 11.29
N ASP A 62 -7.33 20.51 12.30
CA ASP A 62 -6.52 21.69 12.63
C ASP A 62 -5.15 21.29 13.19
N TYR A 63 -5.06 20.17 13.90
CA TYR A 63 -3.79 19.58 14.30
C TYR A 63 -3.01 19.05 13.08
N ILE A 64 -3.70 18.47 12.09
CA ILE A 64 -3.09 18.01 10.84
C ILE A 64 -2.55 19.19 10.02
N LYS A 65 -3.27 20.32 9.94
CA LYS A 65 -2.76 21.55 9.30
C LYS A 65 -1.53 22.11 10.00
N ALA A 66 -1.54 22.12 11.34
CA ALA A 66 -0.37 22.52 12.13
C ALA A 66 0.82 21.60 11.83
N TYR A 67 0.59 20.29 11.75
CA TYR A 67 1.58 19.31 11.35
C TYR A 67 2.19 19.60 9.98
N ILE A 68 1.37 19.88 8.96
CA ILE A 68 1.86 20.17 7.60
C ILE A 68 2.78 21.39 7.60
N ASN A 69 2.40 22.45 8.32
CA ASN A 69 3.24 23.65 8.46
C ASN A 69 4.57 23.35 9.16
N ASP A 70 4.51 22.61 10.27
CA ASP A 70 5.69 22.20 11.03
C ASP A 70 6.60 21.24 10.26
N PHE A 71 6.02 20.36 9.45
CA PHE A 71 6.74 19.46 8.56
C PHE A 71 7.48 20.25 7.48
N ASN A 72 6.79 21.19 6.80
CA ASN A 72 7.41 22.06 5.79
C ASN A 72 8.54 22.92 6.40
N MET A 73 8.34 23.45 7.62
CA MET A 73 9.39 24.15 8.37
C MET A 73 10.57 23.22 8.71
N SER A 74 10.29 21.96 9.07
CA SER A 74 11.32 20.97 9.35
C SER A 74 12.13 20.61 8.10
N LEU A 75 11.48 20.51 6.93
CA LEU A 75 12.15 20.36 5.64
C LEU A 75 13.10 21.53 5.37
N GLU A 76 12.66 22.77 5.58
CA GLU A 76 13.54 23.94 5.46
C GLU A 76 14.73 23.89 6.40
N PHE A 77 14.55 23.40 7.63
CA PHE A 77 15.67 23.23 8.54
C PHE A 77 16.65 22.17 8.04
N VAL A 78 16.15 21.05 7.51
CA VAL A 78 16.99 19.99 6.94
C VAL A 78 17.81 20.48 5.74
N THR A 79 17.20 21.23 4.81
CA THR A 79 17.93 21.81 3.66
C THR A 79 19.01 22.79 4.10
N LYS A 80 18.78 23.54 5.18
CA LYS A 80 19.75 24.44 5.81
C LYS A 80 20.72 23.71 6.77
N ARG A 81 20.74 22.37 6.79
CA ARG A 81 21.54 21.50 7.69
C ARG A 81 21.32 21.75 9.19
N LYS A 82 20.19 22.35 9.57
CA LYS A 82 19.76 22.60 10.95
C LYS A 82 19.00 21.41 11.53
N TYR A 83 19.61 20.22 11.51
CA TYR A 83 18.96 18.94 11.87
C TYR A 83 18.42 18.90 13.31
N LYS A 84 19.05 19.59 14.26
CA LYS A 84 18.57 19.66 15.66
C LYS A 84 17.20 20.33 15.77
N SER A 85 16.95 21.36 14.96
CA SER A 85 15.67 22.08 14.94
C SER A 85 14.57 21.22 14.31
N ALA A 86 14.83 20.62 13.15
CA ALA A 86 13.91 19.69 12.48
C ALA A 86 13.58 18.48 13.38
N TYR A 87 14.61 17.88 14.01
CA TYR A 87 14.43 16.80 14.97
C TYR A 87 13.47 17.17 16.10
N ARG A 88 13.64 18.35 16.72
CA ARG A 88 12.80 18.76 17.85
C ARG A 88 11.32 18.85 17.47
N ILE A 89 11.03 19.40 16.28
CA ILE A 89 9.67 19.52 15.77
C ILE A 89 9.10 18.12 15.51
N MET A 90 9.77 17.33 14.69
CA MET A 90 9.29 15.98 14.31
C MET A 90 9.17 15.04 15.52
N LYS A 91 10.07 15.16 16.50
CA LYS A 91 10.01 14.38 17.74
C LYS A 91 8.71 14.66 18.52
N SER A 92 8.25 15.91 18.54
CA SER A 92 7.03 16.27 19.27
C SER A 92 5.78 15.59 18.70
N TYR A 93 5.72 15.40 17.38
CA TYR A 93 4.65 14.66 16.71
C TYR A 93 4.80 13.16 16.91
N TYR A 94 6.02 12.64 16.81
CA TYR A 94 6.33 11.24 17.12
C TYR A 94 5.91 10.83 18.55
N GLU A 95 6.23 11.65 19.55
CA GLU A 95 5.88 11.39 20.96
C GLU A 95 4.36 11.39 21.18
N LYS A 96 3.60 12.14 20.37
CA LYS A 96 2.13 12.13 20.35
C LYS A 96 1.54 10.98 19.53
N GLY A 97 2.38 10.11 18.97
CA GLY A 97 1.95 8.97 18.17
C GLY A 97 1.49 9.33 16.76
N PHE A 98 1.86 10.51 16.24
CA PHE A 98 1.45 10.97 14.91
C PHE A 98 2.65 11.23 14.02
N LEU A 99 2.79 10.48 12.94
CA LEU A 99 3.69 10.80 11.82
C LEU A 99 3.07 10.25 10.53
N THR A 100 3.17 11.01 9.45
CA THR A 100 2.89 10.51 8.11
C THR A 100 4.11 9.80 7.53
N ILE A 101 3.96 9.19 6.37
CA ILE A 101 5.03 8.47 5.69
C ILE A 101 6.27 9.35 5.42
N SER A 102 6.11 10.60 4.97
CA SER A 102 7.24 11.51 4.78
C SER A 102 7.75 12.05 6.11
N GLY A 103 6.87 12.22 7.11
CA GLY A 103 7.26 12.49 8.49
C GLY A 103 8.22 11.46 9.07
N ILE A 104 7.94 10.18 8.86
CA ILE A 104 8.80 9.06 9.28
C ILE A 104 10.16 9.14 8.60
N LYS A 105 10.20 9.38 7.29
CA LYS A 105 11.45 9.55 6.53
C LYS A 105 12.26 10.73 7.06
N LEU A 106 11.62 11.87 7.25
CA LEU A 106 12.27 13.10 7.74
C LEU A 106 12.82 12.92 9.17
N PHE A 107 12.03 12.29 10.05
CA PHE A 107 12.46 12.01 11.42
C PHE A 107 13.64 11.03 11.43
N THR A 108 13.63 10.01 10.57
CA THR A 108 14.75 9.08 10.38
C THR A 108 16.02 9.81 9.94
N ILE A 109 15.93 10.67 8.93
CA ILE A 109 17.05 11.51 8.46
C ILE A 109 17.62 12.31 9.62
N CYS A 110 16.77 12.93 10.44
CA CYS A 110 17.19 13.69 11.60
C CYS A 110 17.94 12.83 12.62
N LEU A 111 17.42 11.64 12.96
CA LEU A 111 18.06 10.71 13.89
C LEU A 111 19.44 10.27 13.41
N VAL A 112 19.57 9.92 12.12
CA VAL A 112 20.84 9.53 11.49
C VAL A 112 21.84 10.68 11.52
N LYS A 113 21.46 11.87 11.03
CA LYS A 113 22.36 13.03 10.97
C LYS A 113 22.83 13.52 12.34
N LEU A 114 22.02 13.28 13.38
CA LEU A 114 22.37 13.60 14.77
C LEU A 114 23.06 12.45 15.51
N ARG A 115 23.34 11.32 14.85
CA ARG A 115 23.96 10.12 15.44
C ARG A 115 23.19 9.58 16.66
N LYS A 116 21.86 9.68 16.64
CA LYS A 116 20.97 9.18 17.69
C LYS A 116 20.69 7.68 17.51
N HIS A 117 21.73 6.86 17.51
CA HIS A 117 21.66 5.44 17.14
C HIS A 117 20.69 4.61 18.01
N ARG A 118 20.62 4.90 19.31
CA ARG A 118 19.68 4.23 20.23
C ARG A 118 18.23 4.53 19.86
N GLU A 119 17.89 5.82 19.74
CA GLU A 119 16.54 6.24 19.36
C GLU A 119 16.16 5.75 17.96
N LEU A 120 17.10 5.72 17.02
CA LEU A 120 16.86 5.16 15.68
C LEU A 120 16.51 3.67 15.72
N LYS A 121 17.17 2.90 16.60
CA LYS A 121 16.86 1.48 16.78
C LYS A 121 15.46 1.30 17.37
N GLU A 122 15.16 1.99 18.47
CA GLU A 122 13.84 1.96 19.12
C GLU A 122 12.73 2.41 18.15
N PHE A 123 12.99 3.46 17.36
CA PHE A 123 12.07 3.94 16.33
C PHE A 123 11.85 2.90 15.22
N SER A 124 12.92 2.31 14.68
CA SER A 124 12.85 1.30 13.62
C SER A 124 12.13 0.03 14.08
N GLU A 125 12.35 -0.42 15.31
CA GLU A 125 11.63 -1.57 15.89
C GLU A 125 10.14 -1.30 16.01
N ARG A 126 9.76 -0.08 16.43
CA ARG A 126 8.34 0.34 16.48
C ARG A 126 7.72 0.45 15.09
N MET A 127 8.44 1.00 14.11
CA MET A 127 7.91 1.20 12.75
C MET A 127 7.88 -0.09 11.91
N GLY A 128 8.83 -1.01 12.09
CA GLY A 128 8.88 -2.28 11.35
C GLY A 128 7.70 -3.22 11.65
N GLN A 129 7.02 -3.02 12.78
CA GLN A 129 5.76 -3.70 13.09
C GLN A 129 4.55 -3.11 12.34
N LEU A 130 4.65 -1.85 11.89
CA LEU A 130 3.54 -1.08 11.32
C LEU A 130 3.59 -0.99 9.79
N ALA A 131 4.77 -1.07 9.18
CA ALA A 131 4.94 -0.94 7.74
C ALA A 131 6.21 -1.68 7.26
N PRO A 132 6.08 -2.92 6.76
CA PRO A 132 7.21 -3.76 6.35
C PRO A 132 8.08 -3.13 5.25
N ASP A 133 7.48 -2.36 4.33
CA ASP A 133 8.21 -1.71 3.22
C ASP A 133 9.16 -0.59 3.70
N LEU A 134 8.91 -0.01 4.88
CA LEU A 134 9.84 0.93 5.53
C LEU A 134 11.08 0.21 6.06
N ALA A 135 11.03 -1.11 6.31
CA ALA A 135 12.20 -1.88 6.73
C ALA A 135 13.33 -1.84 5.69
N VAL A 136 12.97 -1.88 4.39
CA VAL A 136 13.93 -1.77 3.28
C VAL A 136 14.63 -0.41 3.27
N PHE A 137 13.90 0.67 3.59
CA PHE A 137 14.48 2.01 3.75
C PHE A 137 15.48 2.08 4.93
N PHE A 138 15.14 1.46 6.07
CA PHE A 138 16.05 1.37 7.22
C PHE A 138 17.28 0.47 6.96
N GLU A 139 17.15 -0.58 6.14
CA GLU A 139 18.27 -1.41 5.72
C GLU A 139 19.22 -0.68 4.76
N TYR A 140 18.67 0.10 3.82
CA TYR A 140 19.44 0.93 2.89
C TYR A 140 20.25 2.02 3.62
N GLU A 141 19.69 2.64 4.65
CA GLU A 141 20.39 3.66 5.45
C GLU A 141 21.41 3.08 6.44
N ARG A 142 21.17 1.87 7.00
CA ARG A 142 22.23 1.12 7.73
C ARG A 142 23.43 0.81 6.82
N TYR A 143 23.20 0.70 5.51
CA TYR A 143 24.26 0.50 4.52
C TYR A 143 25.07 1.78 4.24
N LEU A 144 24.42 2.97 4.30
CA LEU A 144 25.05 4.28 4.14
C LEU A 144 25.94 4.67 5.35
N ASP A 145 25.52 4.36 6.58
CA ASP A 145 26.29 4.67 7.80
C ASP A 145 27.59 3.83 7.88
N ARG A 146 27.61 2.62 7.28
CA ARG A 146 28.80 1.75 7.27
C ARG A 146 29.87 2.19 6.27
N ARG A 147 29.51 2.77 5.11
CA ARG A 147 30.51 3.14 4.08
C ARG A 147 31.21 4.47 4.34
N ILE A 148 30.60 5.43 5.02
CA ILE A 148 31.32 6.68 5.38
C ILE A 148 32.35 6.41 6.49
N ALA A 149 32.04 5.52 7.44
CA ALA A 149 33.00 5.09 8.46
C ALA A 149 34.09 4.17 7.91
N TYR A 150 33.76 3.20 7.04
CA TYR A 150 34.76 2.31 6.43
C TYR A 150 35.62 3.01 5.37
N LEU A 151 35.08 3.90 4.52
CA LEU A 151 35.89 4.66 3.55
C LEU A 151 36.79 5.69 4.24
N LEU A 152 36.45 6.20 5.43
CA LEU A 152 37.32 7.08 6.20
C LEU A 152 38.36 6.33 7.07
N LEU A 153 38.14 5.04 7.39
CA LEU A 153 39.10 4.21 8.15
C LEU A 153 40.04 3.39 7.26
N THR A 154 39.64 3.02 6.03
CA THR A 154 40.51 2.25 5.13
C THR A 154 41.43 3.12 4.27
N ILE A 155 41.15 4.42 4.12
CA ILE A 155 42.06 5.32 3.40
C ILE A 155 43.35 5.58 4.22
N PRO A 156 43.36 5.83 5.54
CA PRO A 156 44.63 5.96 6.26
C PRO A 156 45.39 4.64 6.42
N ALA A 157 44.72 3.49 6.56
CA ALA A 157 45.40 2.20 6.80
C ALA A 157 46.08 1.63 5.54
N VAL A 158 45.49 1.83 4.35
CA VAL A 158 46.12 1.43 3.08
C VAL A 158 47.29 2.37 2.74
N PHE A 159 47.18 3.67 3.04
CA PHE A 159 48.30 4.61 2.83
C PHE A 159 49.41 4.49 3.88
N PHE A 160 49.13 4.10 5.14
CA PHE A 160 50.17 3.86 6.16
C PHE A 160 50.91 2.53 5.95
N GLY A 161 50.23 1.50 5.43
CA GLY A 161 50.86 0.25 5.00
C GLY A 161 51.76 0.40 3.77
N ILE A 162 51.38 1.26 2.81
CA ILE A 162 52.21 1.59 1.63
C ILE A 162 53.40 2.50 2.00
N TYR A 163 53.26 3.38 3.01
CA TYR A 163 54.35 4.25 3.45
C TYR A 163 55.49 3.48 4.15
N LEU A 164 55.20 2.42 4.91
CA LEU A 164 56.25 1.58 5.52
C LEU A 164 56.82 0.51 4.57
N GLY A 165 56.07 0.10 3.54
CA GLY A 165 56.57 -0.80 2.48
C GLY A 165 57.42 -0.13 1.40
N SER A 166 57.46 1.21 1.33
CA SER A 166 58.20 1.97 0.30
C SER A 166 59.58 2.48 0.72
N LEU A 167 60.09 2.06 1.90
CA LEU A 167 61.51 2.27 2.24
C LEU A 167 62.45 1.14 1.78
N ASN A 168 61.98 0.18 0.97
CA ASN A 168 62.82 -0.51 -0.03
C ASN A 168 62.01 -1.40 -0.97
N PRO A 169 61.81 -1.03 -2.26
CA PRO A 169 61.27 -1.94 -3.26
C PRO A 169 62.34 -2.30 -4.31
N GLY A 170 62.93 -3.48 -4.15
CA GLY A 170 63.60 -4.18 -5.23
C GLY A 170 62.59 -4.97 -6.06
N SER A 171 62.40 -4.51 -7.30
CA SER A 171 61.75 -5.18 -8.45
C SER A 171 60.22 -5.19 -8.52
N LEU A 172 59.66 -4.44 -9.49
CA LEU A 172 59.16 -5.05 -10.72
C LEU A 172 58.88 -3.98 -11.79
N ASN A 173 59.25 -4.29 -13.03
CA ASN A 173 59.22 -3.41 -14.20
C ASN A 173 57.94 -3.64 -15.02
N LEU A 174 57.22 -2.57 -15.39
CA LEU A 174 56.12 -2.60 -16.36
C LEU A 174 56.29 -1.47 -17.38
N SER A 175 57.13 -1.69 -18.38
CA SER A 175 57.18 -0.90 -19.61
C SER A 175 56.25 -1.53 -20.64
N ASN A 176 54.98 -1.09 -20.69
CA ASN A 176 54.12 -1.01 -21.88
C ASN A 176 52.65 -0.78 -21.49
N VAL A 177 52.25 0.45 -21.16
CA VAL A 177 50.88 0.94 -21.42
C VAL A 177 50.96 2.41 -21.80
N GLY A 178 50.74 2.69 -23.08
CA GLY A 178 50.77 4.03 -23.65
C GLY A 178 49.53 4.85 -23.31
N LYS A 179 49.77 6.12 -22.99
CA LYS A 179 48.94 7.34 -23.19
C LYS A 179 47.42 7.13 -23.34
N MET A 180 46.67 7.39 -22.25
CA MET A 180 45.30 7.93 -22.31
C MET A 180 45.25 9.27 -21.59
N ASN A 181 44.53 10.23 -22.19
CA ASN A 181 44.40 11.60 -21.72
C ASN A 181 43.71 11.68 -20.34
N LYS A 182 44.12 12.68 -19.53
CA LYS A 182 43.49 13.00 -18.24
C LYS A 182 42.00 13.28 -18.44
N PRO A 183 41.09 12.61 -17.73
CA PRO A 183 39.69 13.02 -17.69
C PRO A 183 39.59 14.35 -16.92
N THR A 184 39.18 15.40 -17.61
CA THR A 184 38.74 16.65 -16.99
C THR A 184 37.40 16.37 -16.33
N TYR A 185 37.38 16.38 -14.99
CA TYR A 185 36.16 16.21 -14.22
C TYR A 185 35.50 17.56 -14.01
N THR A 186 34.34 17.77 -14.63
CA THR A 186 33.41 18.82 -14.25
C THR A 186 32.64 18.35 -13.01
N GLU A 187 32.71 19.14 -11.95
CA GLU A 187 31.91 18.94 -10.74
C GLU A 187 30.43 18.76 -11.15
N PRO A 188 29.73 17.68 -10.72
CA PRO A 188 28.32 17.53 -11.01
C PRO A 188 27.60 18.70 -10.37
N GLN A 189 26.95 19.53 -11.18
CA GLN A 189 26.06 20.56 -10.67
C GLN A 189 25.05 19.86 -9.76
N THR A 190 25.00 20.31 -8.51
CA THR A 190 24.01 19.91 -7.52
C THR A 190 22.63 19.97 -8.16
N GLN A 191 22.04 18.81 -8.44
CA GLN A 191 20.61 18.74 -8.71
C GLN A 191 19.92 19.39 -7.52
N LYS A 192 19.25 20.52 -7.76
CA LYS A 192 18.38 21.14 -6.77
C LYS A 192 17.40 20.05 -6.32
N GLU A 193 17.49 19.63 -5.06
CA GLU A 193 16.45 18.85 -4.40
C GLU A 193 15.13 19.59 -4.64
N VAL A 194 14.24 19.00 -5.44
CA VAL A 194 12.87 19.48 -5.54
C VAL A 194 12.23 19.18 -4.19
N VAL A 195 12.19 20.21 -3.34
CA VAL A 195 11.48 20.16 -2.06
C VAL A 195 10.00 20.21 -2.40
N TYR A 196 9.34 19.05 -2.40
CA TYR A 196 7.88 18.99 -2.47
C TYR A 196 7.32 19.68 -1.23
N LYS A 197 6.65 20.81 -1.43
CA LYS A 197 5.90 21.49 -0.39
C LYS A 197 4.53 20.82 -0.35
N VAL A 198 4.14 20.33 0.82
CA VAL A 198 2.79 19.74 0.98
C VAL A 198 1.82 20.89 1.21
N GLU A 199 0.82 21.01 0.34
CA GLU A 199 -0.25 22.01 0.41
C GLU A 199 -1.56 21.33 0.76
N TYR A 200 -2.43 22.03 1.51
CA TYR A 200 -3.76 21.58 1.89
C TYR A 200 -4.79 22.50 1.23
N VAL A 201 -5.59 21.99 0.29
CA VAL A 201 -6.70 22.72 -0.33
C VAL A 201 -8.00 22.30 0.37
N GLN A 202 -8.69 23.27 0.97
CA GLN A 202 -10.05 23.05 1.45
C GLN A 202 -11.00 23.12 0.26
N ASP A 203 -11.54 21.97 -0.16
CA ASP A 203 -12.94 21.75 -0.55
C ASP A 203 -13.06 20.75 -1.71
N PRO A 204 -13.45 19.49 -1.45
CA PRO A 204 -13.95 18.61 -2.49
C PRO A 204 -15.41 18.26 -2.23
N SER A 205 -16.30 18.80 -3.07
CA SER A 205 -17.63 18.23 -3.28
C SER A 205 -17.49 16.75 -3.67
N GLY A 206 -18.42 15.87 -3.28
CA GLY A 206 -18.28 14.41 -3.43
C GLY A 206 -17.99 13.87 -4.84
N GLU A 207 -18.19 14.68 -5.89
CA GLU A 207 -17.84 14.39 -7.28
C GLU A 207 -16.31 14.50 -7.56
N THR A 208 -15.62 15.39 -6.85
CA THR A 208 -14.16 15.60 -6.97
C THR A 208 -13.32 14.52 -6.30
N ILE A 209 -13.86 13.73 -5.36
CA ILE A 209 -13.10 12.69 -4.63
C ILE A 209 -12.74 11.51 -5.55
N LYS A 210 -13.66 11.09 -6.43
CA LYS A 210 -13.40 10.01 -7.41
C LYS A 210 -12.41 10.48 -8.49
N GLU A 211 -12.42 11.76 -8.84
CA GLU A 211 -11.49 12.35 -9.80
C GLU A 211 -10.10 12.62 -9.19
N ALA A 212 -10.03 13.01 -7.91
CA ALA A 212 -8.78 13.29 -7.19
C ALA A 212 -8.06 12.02 -6.71
N LEU A 213 -8.78 11.02 -6.19
CA LEU A 213 -8.21 9.78 -5.65
C LEU A 213 -8.24 8.58 -6.60
N GLY A 214 -9.16 8.59 -7.56
CA GLY A 214 -9.83 7.41 -8.12
C GLY A 214 -8.99 6.14 -8.16
N ASN A 215 -8.15 6.02 -9.18
CA ASN A 215 -7.43 4.78 -9.45
C ASN A 215 -6.36 4.43 -8.40
N ASP A 216 -5.75 5.41 -7.73
CA ASP A 216 -4.68 5.13 -6.76
C ASP A 216 -5.24 4.62 -5.43
N LEU A 217 -6.34 5.18 -4.95
CA LEU A 217 -7.07 4.60 -3.82
C LEU A 217 -7.64 3.22 -4.17
N GLY A 218 -8.21 3.07 -5.36
CA GLY A 218 -8.69 1.78 -5.86
C GLY A 218 -7.59 0.70 -5.89
N ARG A 219 -6.36 1.06 -6.27
CA ARG A 219 -5.17 0.18 -6.24
C ARG A 219 -4.79 -0.24 -4.83
N LEU A 220 -4.75 0.71 -3.89
CA LEU A 220 -4.42 0.43 -2.49
C LEU A 220 -5.44 -0.50 -1.84
N LEU A 221 -6.73 -0.22 -2.06
CA LEU A 221 -7.83 -1.06 -1.58
C LEU A 221 -7.76 -2.47 -2.19
N TYR A 222 -7.50 -2.57 -3.49
CA TYR A 222 -7.29 -3.87 -4.15
C TYR A 222 -6.12 -4.65 -3.52
N ALA A 223 -4.97 -4.01 -3.30
CA ALA A 223 -3.81 -4.65 -2.70
C ALA A 223 -4.09 -5.16 -1.27
N ALA A 224 -4.77 -4.35 -0.45
CA ALA A 224 -5.21 -4.74 0.89
C ALA A 224 -6.20 -5.90 0.87
N GLY A 225 -7.17 -5.88 -0.05
CA GLY A 225 -8.12 -6.97 -0.26
C GLY A 225 -7.42 -8.29 -0.60
N LEU A 226 -6.45 -8.24 -1.51
CA LEU A 226 -5.69 -9.42 -1.93
C LEU A 226 -4.82 -9.99 -0.79
N GLU A 227 -4.24 -9.12 0.04
CA GLU A 227 -3.52 -9.56 1.24
C GLU A 227 -4.45 -10.29 2.23
N MET A 228 -5.63 -9.74 2.50
CA MET A 228 -6.62 -10.37 3.38
C MET A 228 -7.13 -11.69 2.81
N PHE A 229 -7.36 -11.76 1.51
CA PHE A 229 -7.76 -12.99 0.81
C PHE A 229 -6.73 -14.10 1.00
N ARG A 230 -5.44 -13.79 0.80
CA ARG A 230 -4.32 -14.74 0.97
C ARG A 230 -4.19 -15.26 2.40
N LYS A 231 -4.57 -14.45 3.39
CA LYS A 231 -4.59 -14.82 4.81
C LYS A 231 -5.86 -15.61 5.19
N GLY A 232 -6.78 -15.86 4.26
CA GLY A 232 -8.06 -16.52 4.51
C GLY A 232 -9.08 -15.62 5.23
N ASN A 233 -8.80 -14.32 5.39
CA ASN A 233 -9.75 -13.36 5.96
C ASN A 233 -10.69 -12.86 4.86
N TYR A 234 -11.59 -13.73 4.42
CA TYR A 234 -12.49 -13.48 3.30
C TYR A 234 -13.46 -12.32 3.54
N GLN A 235 -13.78 -12.06 4.81
CA GLN A 235 -14.67 -10.98 5.19
C GLN A 235 -14.03 -9.60 4.98
N LYS A 236 -12.83 -9.36 5.52
CA LYS A 236 -12.09 -8.12 5.23
C LYS A 236 -11.71 -8.01 3.75
N SER A 237 -11.40 -9.13 3.12
CA SER A 237 -11.16 -9.20 1.68
C SER A 237 -12.35 -8.66 0.88
N TYR A 238 -13.56 -9.15 1.19
CA TYR A 238 -14.81 -8.69 0.57
C TYR A 238 -14.99 -7.18 0.73
N GLU A 239 -14.82 -6.65 1.94
CA GLU A 239 -14.95 -5.22 2.23
C GLU A 239 -14.01 -4.36 1.38
N TYR A 240 -12.73 -4.72 1.34
CA TYR A 240 -11.74 -3.97 0.57
C TYR A 240 -12.01 -4.04 -0.93
N PHE A 241 -12.40 -5.20 -1.47
CA PHE A 241 -12.74 -5.31 -2.89
C PHE A 241 -14.03 -4.57 -3.24
N ASN A 242 -15.03 -4.55 -2.36
CA ASN A 242 -16.26 -3.78 -2.54
C ASN A 242 -15.95 -2.27 -2.61
N LEU A 243 -15.06 -1.78 -1.75
CA LEU A 243 -14.61 -0.39 -1.83
C LEU A 243 -13.76 -0.15 -3.09
N ALA A 244 -12.80 -1.03 -3.40
CA ALA A 244 -11.97 -0.91 -4.60
C ALA A 244 -12.83 -0.79 -5.87
N ASP A 245 -13.91 -1.58 -5.99
CA ASP A 245 -14.83 -1.54 -7.13
C ASP A 245 -15.55 -0.19 -7.28
N LYS A 246 -15.82 0.51 -6.17
CA LYS A 246 -16.44 1.85 -6.17
C LYS A 246 -15.48 2.95 -6.63
N PHE A 247 -14.18 2.82 -6.32
CA PHE A 247 -13.18 3.85 -6.58
C PHE A 247 -12.38 3.64 -7.88
N LEU A 248 -12.23 2.40 -8.33
CA LEU A 248 -11.54 2.10 -9.59
C LEU A 248 -12.31 2.73 -10.77
N GLY A 249 -11.58 3.45 -11.62
CA GLY A 249 -12.12 3.98 -12.87
C GLY A 249 -12.44 2.86 -13.87
N GLU A 250 -13.35 3.15 -14.80
CA GLU A 250 -13.84 2.15 -15.76
C GLU A 250 -12.72 1.57 -16.65
N SER A 251 -11.69 2.37 -16.95
CA SER A 251 -10.53 1.97 -17.75
C SER A 251 -9.46 1.19 -16.96
N SER A 252 -9.66 0.96 -15.66
CA SER A 252 -8.65 0.29 -14.84
C SER A 252 -8.64 -1.22 -15.07
N TYR A 253 -7.48 -1.76 -15.48
CA TYR A 253 -7.27 -3.20 -15.62
C TYR A 253 -7.54 -3.97 -14.33
N LEU A 254 -7.40 -3.32 -13.16
CA LEU A 254 -7.65 -3.94 -11.87
C LEU A 254 -9.12 -4.24 -11.63
N ARG A 255 -10.04 -3.57 -12.33
CA ARG A 255 -11.48 -3.72 -12.08
C ARG A 255 -11.94 -5.16 -12.30
N GLN A 256 -11.47 -5.79 -13.37
CA GLN A 256 -11.71 -7.21 -13.63
C GLN A 256 -11.23 -8.09 -12.47
N HIS A 257 -10.01 -7.87 -11.98
CA HIS A 257 -9.48 -8.63 -10.85
C HIS A 257 -10.28 -8.37 -9.56
N THR A 258 -10.66 -7.11 -9.30
CA THR A 258 -11.47 -6.72 -8.15
C THR A 258 -12.83 -7.40 -8.16
N VAL A 259 -13.56 -7.39 -9.27
CA VAL A 259 -14.88 -8.04 -9.37
C VAL A 259 -14.75 -9.56 -9.20
N TYR A 260 -13.70 -10.17 -9.75
CA TYR A 260 -13.43 -11.59 -9.54
C TYR A 260 -13.20 -11.92 -8.06
N PHE A 261 -12.27 -11.21 -7.40
CA PHE A 261 -11.97 -11.48 -6.00
C PHE A 261 -13.10 -11.06 -5.06
N LEU A 262 -13.93 -10.10 -5.45
CA LEU A 262 -15.17 -9.78 -4.75
C LEU A 262 -16.15 -10.97 -4.79
N ALA A 263 -16.33 -11.57 -5.97
CA ALA A 263 -17.16 -12.76 -6.15
C ALA A 263 -16.63 -13.96 -5.36
N GLU A 264 -15.32 -14.24 -5.43
CA GLU A 264 -14.67 -15.31 -4.67
C GLU A 264 -14.76 -15.08 -3.16
N SER A 265 -14.48 -13.86 -2.67
CA SER A 265 -14.58 -13.56 -1.24
C SER A 265 -16.02 -13.76 -0.75
N SER A 266 -17.00 -13.30 -1.53
CA SER A 266 -18.42 -13.48 -1.25
C SER A 266 -18.81 -14.97 -1.24
N ASN A 267 -18.30 -15.76 -2.20
CA ASN A 267 -18.52 -17.21 -2.29
C ASN A 267 -17.98 -17.95 -1.08
N ARG A 268 -16.74 -17.64 -0.66
CA ARG A 268 -16.07 -18.25 0.50
C ARG A 268 -16.79 -17.96 1.81
N LEU A 269 -17.55 -16.88 1.87
CA LEU A 269 -18.41 -16.50 2.99
C LEU A 269 -19.81 -17.12 2.90
N GLY A 270 -20.15 -17.82 1.81
CA GLY A 270 -21.49 -18.39 1.60
C GLY A 270 -22.57 -17.34 1.38
N ARG A 271 -22.21 -16.14 0.89
CA ARG A 271 -23.17 -15.04 0.71
C ARG A 271 -24.02 -15.24 -0.55
N GLU A 272 -25.31 -14.95 -0.43
CA GLU A 272 -26.29 -15.09 -1.51
C GLU A 272 -25.95 -14.28 -2.77
N GLU A 273 -25.38 -13.09 -2.56
CA GLU A 273 -24.98 -12.14 -3.60
C GLU A 273 -23.77 -12.60 -4.45
N SER A 274 -23.05 -13.66 -4.06
CA SER A 274 -21.88 -14.14 -4.81
C SER A 274 -22.21 -14.43 -6.28
N ALA A 275 -23.38 -15.02 -6.55
CA ALA A 275 -23.84 -15.30 -7.91
C ALA A 275 -23.97 -14.02 -8.76
N SER A 276 -24.42 -12.90 -8.17
CA SER A 276 -24.60 -11.65 -8.91
C SER A 276 -23.25 -11.05 -9.33
N TYR A 277 -22.22 -11.16 -8.49
CA TYR A 277 -20.87 -10.74 -8.83
C TYR A 277 -20.25 -11.59 -9.94
N TYR A 278 -20.46 -12.91 -9.92
CA TYR A 278 -20.01 -13.78 -11.03
C TYR A 278 -20.74 -13.47 -12.34
N ILE A 279 -22.06 -13.25 -12.30
CA ILE A 279 -22.85 -12.86 -13.48
C ILE A 279 -22.33 -11.53 -14.02
N ARG A 280 -22.09 -10.55 -13.14
CA ARG A 280 -21.50 -9.26 -13.51
C ARG A 280 -20.14 -9.46 -14.18
N TYR A 281 -19.26 -10.27 -13.61
CA TYR A 281 -17.97 -10.56 -14.23
C TYR A 281 -18.13 -11.19 -15.63
N ALA A 282 -18.97 -12.21 -15.75
CA ALA A 282 -19.19 -12.92 -17.01
C ALA A 282 -19.80 -12.01 -18.10
N THR A 283 -20.51 -10.96 -17.69
CA THR A 283 -21.12 -9.97 -18.59
C THR A 283 -20.14 -8.86 -18.98
N GLU A 284 -19.40 -8.31 -18.01
CA GLU A 284 -18.50 -7.17 -18.22
C GLU A 284 -17.14 -7.58 -18.82
N TYR A 285 -16.65 -8.78 -18.53
CA TYR A 285 -15.29 -9.23 -18.87
C TYR A 285 -15.32 -10.56 -19.64
N GLU A 286 -16.09 -10.60 -20.72
CA GLU A 286 -16.11 -11.75 -21.63
C GLU A 286 -14.69 -12.09 -22.12
N ASN A 287 -14.32 -13.38 -22.08
CA ASN A 287 -12.97 -13.85 -22.39
C ASN A 287 -11.85 -13.29 -21.48
N GLY A 288 -12.23 -12.75 -20.33
CA GLY A 288 -11.32 -12.33 -19.28
C GLY A 288 -10.40 -13.43 -18.72
N CYS A 289 -9.39 -13.04 -17.94
CA CYS A 289 -8.39 -13.95 -17.38
C CYS A 289 -8.95 -15.01 -16.43
N TYR A 290 -10.11 -14.75 -15.81
CA TYR A 290 -10.82 -15.71 -14.95
C TYR A 290 -12.12 -16.22 -15.58
N TYR A 291 -12.37 -15.98 -16.88
CA TYR A 291 -13.68 -16.19 -17.48
C TYR A 291 -14.19 -17.63 -17.35
N ASP A 292 -13.39 -18.62 -17.76
CA ASP A 292 -13.79 -20.03 -17.65
C ASP A 292 -13.98 -20.48 -16.19
N GLU A 293 -13.17 -19.96 -15.26
CA GLU A 293 -13.26 -20.24 -13.83
C GLU A 293 -14.55 -19.66 -13.23
N VAL A 294 -14.87 -18.42 -13.59
CA VAL A 294 -16.11 -17.73 -13.19
C VAL A 294 -17.33 -18.46 -13.71
N LEU A 295 -17.34 -18.84 -14.98
CA LEU A 295 -18.44 -19.62 -15.56
C LEU A 295 -18.62 -20.96 -14.86
N TYR A 296 -17.51 -21.62 -14.52
CA TYR A 296 -17.51 -22.88 -13.79
C TYR A 296 -18.10 -22.73 -12.39
N ASN A 297 -17.61 -21.78 -11.59
CA ASN A 297 -18.09 -21.54 -10.23
C ASN A 297 -19.57 -21.12 -10.22
N LEU A 298 -19.96 -20.25 -11.16
CA LEU A 298 -21.34 -19.82 -11.32
C LEU A 298 -22.26 -20.98 -11.71
N ALA A 299 -21.87 -21.80 -12.69
CA ALA A 299 -22.68 -22.95 -13.12
C ALA A 299 -22.89 -23.96 -11.98
N LEU A 300 -21.84 -24.25 -11.20
CA LEU A 300 -21.97 -25.11 -10.02
C LEU A 300 -22.93 -24.53 -8.99
N MET A 301 -22.77 -23.24 -8.67
CA MET A 301 -23.62 -22.55 -7.68
C MET A 301 -25.09 -22.53 -8.11
N LEU A 302 -25.37 -22.23 -9.37
CA LEU A 302 -26.73 -22.23 -9.93
C LEU A 302 -27.34 -23.63 -9.91
N TYR A 303 -26.55 -24.66 -10.23
CA TYR A 303 -26.99 -26.04 -10.21
C TYR A 303 -27.34 -26.50 -8.78
N GLU A 304 -26.53 -26.15 -7.79
CA GLU A 304 -26.80 -26.40 -6.37
C GLU A 304 -28.08 -25.70 -5.90
N LYS A 305 -28.38 -24.51 -6.43
CA LYS A 305 -29.63 -23.77 -6.20
C LYS A 305 -30.81 -24.26 -7.05
N HIS A 306 -30.69 -25.40 -7.74
CA HIS A 306 -31.70 -25.97 -8.62
C HIS A 306 -32.13 -25.08 -9.81
N GLN A 307 -31.30 -24.12 -10.20
CA GLN A 307 -31.50 -23.25 -11.36
C GLN A 307 -30.87 -23.89 -12.60
N TYR A 308 -31.35 -25.08 -12.97
CA TYR A 308 -30.68 -25.95 -13.94
C TYR A 308 -30.53 -25.35 -15.34
N GLU A 309 -31.54 -24.63 -15.82
CA GLU A 309 -31.51 -24.00 -17.16
C GLU A 309 -30.41 -22.93 -17.23
N LEU A 310 -30.36 -22.04 -16.24
CA LEU A 310 -29.31 -21.02 -16.11
C LEU A 310 -27.93 -21.66 -15.90
N ALA A 311 -27.84 -22.71 -15.08
CA ALA A 311 -26.60 -23.44 -14.88
C ALA A 311 -26.07 -24.03 -16.20
N ALA A 312 -26.94 -24.64 -17.00
CA ALA A 312 -26.60 -25.17 -18.32
C ALA A 312 -26.20 -24.05 -19.30
N GLU A 313 -26.89 -22.91 -19.26
CA GLU A 313 -26.55 -21.74 -20.09
C GLU A 313 -25.10 -21.29 -19.83
N TYR A 314 -24.71 -21.04 -18.59
CA TYR A 314 -23.35 -20.61 -18.26
C TYR A 314 -22.31 -21.72 -18.45
N ALA A 315 -22.65 -22.97 -18.11
CA ALA A 315 -21.79 -24.13 -18.37
C ALA A 315 -21.44 -24.29 -19.85
N SER A 316 -22.38 -23.98 -20.75
CA SER A 316 -22.19 -24.12 -22.20
C SER A 316 -21.20 -23.11 -22.79
N LYS A 317 -20.96 -22.00 -22.08
CA LYS A 317 -20.02 -20.94 -22.49
C LYS A 317 -18.55 -21.30 -22.18
N ILE A 318 -18.31 -22.31 -21.33
CA ILE A 318 -16.96 -22.77 -20.98
C ILE A 318 -16.32 -23.43 -22.21
N ARG A 319 -15.12 -22.99 -22.60
CA ARG A 319 -14.41 -23.58 -23.74
C ARG A 319 -14.10 -25.05 -23.51
N ARG A 320 -14.26 -25.89 -24.53
CA ARG A 320 -14.12 -27.36 -24.42
C ARG A 320 -12.71 -27.83 -24.09
N ASP A 321 -11.70 -27.05 -24.45
CA ASP A 321 -10.28 -27.28 -24.16
C ASP A 321 -9.84 -26.69 -22.81
N SER A 322 -10.74 -25.99 -22.11
CA SER A 322 -10.49 -25.44 -20.78
C SER A 322 -10.39 -26.55 -19.73
N ILE A 323 -9.50 -26.36 -18.74
CA ILE A 323 -9.40 -27.25 -17.57
C ILE A 323 -10.71 -27.30 -16.76
N PHE A 324 -11.54 -26.27 -16.89
CA PHE A 324 -12.83 -26.17 -16.22
C PHE A 324 -13.94 -26.95 -16.93
N PHE A 325 -13.73 -27.37 -18.19
CA PHE A 325 -14.65 -28.26 -18.91
C PHE A 325 -14.46 -29.72 -18.48
N ASN A 326 -14.80 -30.01 -17.23
CA ASN A 326 -14.63 -31.31 -16.59
C ASN A 326 -15.95 -32.10 -16.45
N SER A 327 -15.91 -33.26 -15.78
CA SER A 327 -17.09 -34.13 -15.60
C SER A 327 -18.28 -33.44 -14.93
N LYS A 328 -18.05 -32.48 -14.02
CA LYS A 328 -19.14 -31.74 -13.38
C LYS A 328 -19.89 -30.88 -14.40
N ILE A 329 -19.16 -30.16 -15.26
CA ILE A 329 -19.76 -29.36 -16.34
C ILE A 329 -20.46 -30.25 -17.36
N LYS A 330 -19.85 -31.38 -17.74
CA LYS A 330 -20.49 -32.35 -18.64
C LYS A 330 -21.81 -32.86 -18.05
N LYS A 331 -21.84 -33.16 -16.75
CA LYS A 331 -23.07 -33.58 -16.05
C LYS A 331 -24.15 -32.49 -16.09
N ILE A 332 -23.80 -31.22 -15.83
CA ILE A 332 -24.74 -30.09 -15.93
C ILE A 332 -25.33 -29.98 -17.34
N LEU A 333 -24.52 -30.21 -18.37
CA LEU A 333 -24.93 -30.17 -19.77
C LEU A 333 -25.67 -31.44 -20.24
N GLY A 334 -25.92 -32.41 -19.37
CA GLY A 334 -26.54 -33.69 -19.73
C GLY A 334 -25.62 -34.62 -20.55
N GLY A 335 -24.32 -34.35 -20.53
CA GLY A 335 -23.27 -35.03 -21.32
C GLY A 335 -22.65 -36.28 -20.70
N GLU A 336 -23.24 -36.86 -19.65
CA GLU A 336 -22.84 -38.19 -19.15
C GLU A 336 -24.01 -39.19 -19.28
N LYS A 337 -23.92 -40.02 -20.32
CA LYS A 337 -24.32 -41.43 -20.27
C LYS A 337 -23.06 -42.26 -20.05
#